data_AF-A3JK17-F1
#
_entry.id   AF-A3JK17-F1
#
_cell.length_a   1.000
_cell.length_b   1.000
_cell.length_c   1.000
_cell.angle_alpha   90.00
_cell.angle_beta   90.00
_cell.angle_gamma   90.00
#
_symmetry.space_group_name_H-M   'P 1'
#
loop_
_entity.id
_entity.type
_entity.pdbx_description
1 polymer ?
#
loop_
_entity_poly.entity_id
_entity_poly.type
_entity_poly.pdbx_seq_one_letter_code
_entity_poly.pdbx_strand_id
1 'polypeptide(L)'
;MDQLRRAKNVSSAIAAQLDAALQKLPVAGKGRAEPKSASSKVAEGNVTKLSQSDVLADLAASSKPKKRAKGEIEGEEQTVVIDEFRMRFPVVGQLLIHIPNGGSRSNKFEGYRLKRQGVRAGVSDLLLPVARGGYIGLWIEFKAAAPNNAAVTESQKEWVDLMAEQGYKAVICLGIDEAMSVLIDYMALSPTRITALEQLD
;
A
#
# COMPACT_ATOMS: atom_id res chain seq x y z
N MET A 1 19.60 -29.95 -3.73
CA MET A 1 20.62 -29.09 -4.35
C MET A 1 20.02 -27.97 -5.21
N ASP A 2 19.04 -28.28 -6.09
CA ASP A 2 18.57 -27.33 -7.11
C ASP A 2 17.67 -26.18 -6.58
N GLN A 3 16.75 -26.48 -5.66
CA GLN A 3 15.90 -25.48 -4.98
C GLN A 3 16.71 -24.46 -4.15
N LEU A 4 17.76 -24.94 -3.48
CA LEU A 4 18.63 -24.09 -2.65
C LEU A 4 19.53 -23.18 -3.51
N ARG A 5 19.97 -23.68 -4.68
CA ARG A 5 20.72 -22.89 -5.67
C ARG A 5 19.83 -21.82 -6.30
N ARG A 6 18.58 -22.17 -6.60
CA ARG A 6 17.56 -21.24 -7.12
C ARG A 6 17.23 -20.13 -6.12
N ALA A 7 17.03 -20.47 -4.84
CA ALA A 7 16.81 -19.49 -3.76
C ALA A 7 18.01 -18.55 -3.56
N LYS A 8 19.25 -19.07 -3.60
CA LYS A 8 20.48 -18.25 -3.52
C LYS A 8 20.62 -17.29 -4.71
N ASN A 9 20.32 -17.74 -5.93
CA ASN A 9 20.38 -16.90 -7.13
C ASN A 9 19.31 -15.79 -7.14
N VAL A 10 18.11 -16.09 -6.62
CA VAL A 10 17.06 -15.09 -6.43
C VAL A 10 17.48 -14.06 -5.37
N SER A 11 18.06 -14.51 -4.25
CA SER A 11 18.56 -13.63 -3.19
C SER A 11 19.68 -12.69 -3.68
N SER A 12 20.62 -13.17 -4.51
CA SER A 12 21.68 -12.35 -5.09
C SER A 12 21.16 -11.36 -6.15
N ALA A 13 20.19 -11.76 -6.97
CA ALA A 13 19.57 -10.87 -7.95
C ALA A 13 18.78 -9.74 -7.27
N ILE A 14 18.04 -10.06 -6.21
CA ILE A 14 17.32 -9.08 -5.38
C ILE A 14 18.30 -8.09 -4.75
N ALA A 15 19.43 -8.55 -4.21
CA ALA A 15 20.43 -7.67 -3.61
C ALA A 15 21.02 -6.67 -4.63
N ALA A 16 21.43 -7.17 -5.80
CA ALA A 16 22.02 -6.32 -6.84
C ALA A 16 21.03 -5.29 -7.43
N GLN A 17 19.75 -5.66 -7.56
CA GLN A 17 18.71 -4.76 -8.07
C GLN A 17 18.28 -3.71 -7.04
N LEU A 18 18.35 -4.05 -5.75
CA LEU A 18 18.06 -3.12 -4.65
C LEU A 18 19.11 -2.02 -4.58
N ASP A 19 20.39 -2.38 -4.67
CA ASP A 19 21.50 -1.43 -4.72
C ASP A 19 21.36 -0.48 -5.92
N ALA A 20 20.97 -1.01 -7.09
CA ALA A 20 20.74 -0.20 -8.28
C ALA A 20 19.50 0.72 -8.18
N ALA A 21 18.48 0.35 -7.41
CA ALA A 21 17.28 1.17 -7.18
C ALA A 21 17.56 2.29 -6.17
N LEU A 22 18.32 2.00 -5.10
CA LEU A 22 18.71 2.97 -4.08
C LEU A 22 19.62 4.06 -4.64
N GLN A 23 20.48 3.73 -5.60
CA GLN A 23 21.36 4.69 -6.29
C GLN A 23 20.61 5.70 -7.20
N LYS A 24 19.33 5.45 -7.51
CA LYS A 24 18.52 6.30 -8.42
C LYS A 24 17.57 7.24 -7.68
N LEU A 25 17.61 7.28 -6.35
CA LEU A 25 16.72 8.14 -5.56
C LEU A 25 17.20 9.59 -5.60
N PRO A 26 16.32 10.56 -5.92
CA PRO A 26 16.68 11.97 -5.84
C PRO A 26 16.91 12.37 -4.38
N VAL A 27 18.05 13.00 -4.10
CA VAL A 27 18.31 13.65 -2.81
C VAL A 27 17.39 14.87 -2.72
N ALA A 28 16.57 14.94 -1.68
CA ALA A 28 15.55 15.96 -1.52
C ALA A 28 16.12 17.39 -1.60
N GLY A 29 15.83 18.09 -2.69
CA GLY A 29 16.13 19.50 -2.92
C GLY A 29 14.85 20.29 -3.19
N LYS A 30 14.62 21.34 -2.40
CA LYS A 30 13.41 22.18 -2.40
C LYS A 30 13.18 22.94 -3.72
N GLY A 31 11.94 22.90 -4.19
CA GLY A 31 11.26 24.01 -4.87
C GLY A 31 10.99 23.83 -6.37
N ARG A 32 9.73 24.06 -6.81
CA ARG A 32 9.28 25.32 -7.44
C ARG A 32 8.02 25.13 -8.33
N ALA A 33 7.13 26.14 -8.23
CA ALA A 33 6.20 26.74 -9.21
C ALA A 33 4.96 26.00 -9.78
N GLU A 34 3.87 26.76 -9.76
CA GLU A 34 2.57 26.58 -10.43
C GLU A 34 2.63 26.83 -11.95
N PRO A 35 1.76 26.19 -12.76
CA PRO A 35 1.61 26.52 -14.17
C PRO A 35 0.49 27.53 -14.45
N LYS A 36 0.78 28.47 -15.35
CA LYS A 36 -0.17 29.42 -15.95
C LYS A 36 -0.98 28.78 -17.08
N SER A 37 -2.19 29.30 -17.25
CA SER A 37 -3.20 28.96 -18.25
C SER A 37 -2.79 29.23 -19.70
N ALA A 38 -3.34 28.43 -20.62
CA ALA A 38 -3.41 28.74 -22.04
C ALA A 38 -4.78 28.33 -22.60
N SER A 39 -5.32 29.22 -23.43
CA SER A 39 -6.64 29.20 -24.06
C SER A 39 -6.51 28.86 -25.56
N SER A 40 -7.42 28.07 -26.12
CA SER A 40 -7.85 28.16 -27.53
C SER A 40 -9.10 27.27 -27.75
N LYS A 41 -10.26 27.89 -28.03
CA LYS A 41 -10.93 28.07 -29.34
C LYS A 41 -11.59 26.82 -29.93
N VAL A 42 -12.91 26.92 -30.04
CA VAL A 42 -13.90 25.96 -30.57
C VAL A 42 -14.14 26.22 -32.06
N ALA A 43 -14.51 25.17 -32.82
CA ALA A 43 -15.17 25.28 -34.12
C ALA A 43 -16.48 24.45 -34.10
N GLU A 44 -17.58 25.07 -34.52
CA GLU A 44 -18.95 24.56 -34.45
C GLU A 44 -19.36 23.71 -35.66
N GLY A 45 -20.16 22.67 -35.41
CA GLY A 45 -20.95 21.93 -36.40
C GLY A 45 -22.36 21.69 -35.86
N ASN A 46 -23.37 22.06 -36.64
CA ASN A 46 -24.78 22.23 -36.24
C ASN A 46 -25.57 20.93 -36.43
N VAL A 47 -26.16 20.36 -35.35
CA VAL A 47 -27.14 19.27 -35.41
C VAL A 47 -28.35 19.62 -34.53
N THR A 48 -29.51 19.66 -35.18
CA THR A 48 -30.90 19.59 -34.70
C THR A 48 -31.17 19.87 -33.20
N LYS A 49 -31.82 21.01 -32.91
CA LYS A 49 -32.21 21.49 -31.57
C LYS A 49 -33.21 20.55 -30.85
N LEU A 50 -32.69 19.62 -30.08
CA LEU A 50 -33.20 19.40 -28.72
C LEU A 50 -32.69 20.58 -27.86
N SER A 51 -33.53 21.17 -27.02
CA SER A 51 -33.10 22.35 -26.27
C SER A 51 -31.96 21.94 -25.32
N GLN A 52 -30.84 22.69 -25.36
CA GLN A 52 -29.67 22.39 -24.53
C GLN A 52 -30.01 22.38 -23.03
N SER A 53 -31.02 23.15 -22.60
CA SER A 53 -31.49 23.13 -21.22
C SER A 53 -32.06 21.79 -20.79
N ASP A 54 -32.73 21.06 -21.69
CA ASP A 54 -33.41 19.80 -21.33
C ASP A 54 -32.41 18.65 -21.19
N VAL A 55 -31.39 18.60 -22.07
CA VAL A 55 -30.32 17.59 -22.01
C VAL A 55 -29.34 17.89 -20.86
N LEU A 56 -29.02 19.18 -20.62
CA LEU A 56 -28.17 19.59 -19.50
C LEU A 56 -28.87 19.37 -18.15
N ALA A 57 -30.19 19.57 -18.07
CA ALA A 57 -30.95 19.33 -16.85
C ALA A 57 -31.01 17.85 -16.47
N ASP A 58 -31.24 16.95 -17.43
CA ASP A 58 -31.32 15.51 -17.18
C ASP A 58 -29.95 14.89 -16.79
N LEU A 59 -28.84 15.33 -17.42
CA LEU A 59 -27.48 14.91 -17.00
C LEU A 59 -27.06 15.51 -15.65
N ALA A 60 -27.51 16.72 -15.31
CA ALA A 60 -27.21 17.36 -14.03
C ALA A 60 -28.09 16.85 -12.87
N ALA A 61 -29.28 16.32 -13.16
CA ALA A 61 -30.22 15.85 -12.14
C ALA A 61 -29.84 14.51 -11.50
N SER A 62 -29.00 13.69 -12.14
CA SER A 62 -28.67 12.33 -11.67
C SER A 62 -27.30 12.15 -10.99
N SER A 63 -26.54 13.21 -10.73
CA SER A 63 -25.14 13.06 -10.27
C SER A 63 -24.74 13.96 -9.10
N LYS A 64 -25.59 14.10 -8.07
CA LYS A 64 -25.09 14.63 -6.79
C LYS A 64 -23.92 13.75 -6.34
N PRO A 65 -22.68 14.28 -6.20
CA PRO A 65 -21.53 13.47 -5.82
C PRO A 65 -21.77 12.94 -4.41
N LYS A 66 -21.98 11.63 -4.30
CA LYS A 66 -22.11 10.98 -3.01
C LYS A 66 -20.75 11.10 -2.31
N LYS A 67 -20.72 11.69 -1.12
CA LYS A 67 -19.47 11.81 -0.34
C LYS A 67 -18.93 10.40 -0.11
N ARG A 68 -17.74 10.11 -0.64
CA ARG A 68 -17.08 8.80 -0.50
C ARG A 68 -16.93 8.44 0.97
N ALA A 69 -17.13 7.17 1.30
CA ALA A 69 -16.92 6.70 2.67
C ALA A 69 -15.42 6.71 2.99
N LYS A 70 -15.04 6.97 4.25
CA LYS A 70 -13.63 7.02 4.67
C LYS A 70 -12.84 5.75 4.27
N GLY A 71 -13.45 4.58 4.40
CA GLY A 71 -12.82 3.31 4.02
C GLY A 71 -12.60 3.13 2.51
N GLU A 72 -13.39 3.79 1.67
CA GLU A 72 -13.15 3.79 0.21
C GLU A 72 -11.87 4.57 -0.11
N ILE A 73 -11.66 5.71 0.56
CA ILE A 73 -10.46 6.54 0.38
C ILE A 73 -9.21 5.81 0.89
N GLU A 74 -9.29 5.15 2.05
CA GLU A 74 -8.21 4.32 2.58
C GLU A 74 -7.79 3.22 1.58
N GLY A 75 -8.76 2.52 0.97
CA GLY A 75 -8.49 1.51 -0.05
C GLY A 75 -7.91 2.08 -1.34
N GLU A 76 -8.37 3.25 -1.80
CA GLU A 76 -7.84 3.95 -2.97
C GLU A 76 -6.38 4.36 -2.75
N GLU A 77 -6.07 5.00 -1.61
CA GLU A 77 -4.70 5.39 -1.25
C GLU A 77 -3.78 4.17 -1.09
N GLN A 78 -4.26 3.10 -0.44
CA GLN A 78 -3.52 1.85 -0.31
C GLN A 78 -3.19 1.22 -1.67
N THR A 79 -4.11 1.31 -2.63
CA THR A 79 -3.88 0.82 -4.01
C THR A 79 -2.72 1.57 -4.66
N VAL A 80 -2.67 2.90 -4.51
CA VAL A 80 -1.56 3.72 -5.01
C VAL A 80 -0.23 3.29 -4.39
N VAL A 81 -0.18 3.09 -3.06
CA VAL A 81 1.04 2.60 -2.38
C VAL A 81 1.51 1.27 -2.93
N ILE A 82 0.61 0.30 -3.10
CA ILE A 82 0.95 -1.03 -3.63
C ILE A 82 1.49 -0.93 -5.05
N ASP A 83 0.83 -0.18 -5.93
CA ASP A 83 1.22 -0.03 -7.32
C ASP A 83 2.56 0.69 -7.46
N GLU A 84 2.77 1.79 -6.72
CA GLU A 84 4.04 2.51 -6.70
C GLU A 84 5.19 1.64 -6.18
N PHE A 85 4.98 0.89 -5.10
CA PHE A 85 5.99 -0.03 -4.58
C PHE A 85 6.34 -1.11 -5.59
N ARG A 86 5.35 -1.69 -6.27
CA ARG A 86 5.55 -2.69 -7.33
C ARG A 86 6.31 -2.14 -8.53
N MET A 87 6.02 -0.91 -8.94
CA MET A 87 6.75 -0.26 -10.04
C MET A 87 8.20 0.05 -9.65
N ARG A 88 8.46 0.52 -8.42
CA ARG A 88 9.81 0.85 -7.97
C ARG A 88 10.67 -0.40 -7.71
N PHE A 89 10.07 -1.47 -7.17
CA PHE A 89 10.79 -2.69 -6.78
C PHE A 89 10.22 -3.93 -7.47
N PRO A 90 10.29 -4.06 -8.81
CA PRO A 90 9.54 -5.07 -9.57
C PRO A 90 9.84 -6.53 -9.19
N VAL A 91 11.00 -6.80 -8.59
CA VAL A 91 11.39 -8.18 -8.20
C VAL A 91 10.80 -8.60 -6.85
N VAL A 92 10.65 -7.68 -5.90
CA VAL A 92 10.10 -7.98 -4.57
C VAL A 92 8.70 -7.40 -4.35
N GLY A 93 8.26 -6.48 -5.21
CA GLY A 93 7.00 -5.75 -5.08
C GLY A 93 5.76 -6.66 -5.08
N GLN A 94 5.84 -7.79 -5.78
CA GLN A 94 4.76 -8.80 -5.78
C GLN A 94 4.61 -9.53 -4.43
N LEU A 95 5.61 -9.43 -3.55
CA LEU A 95 5.53 -9.96 -2.19
C LEU A 95 4.78 -9.03 -1.23
N LEU A 96 4.57 -7.75 -1.60
CA LEU A 96 3.69 -6.88 -0.84
C LEU A 96 2.24 -7.31 -1.08
N ILE A 97 1.63 -7.91 -0.06
CA ILE A 97 0.28 -8.46 -0.12
C ILE A 97 -0.64 -7.74 0.86
N HIS A 98 -1.90 -7.58 0.44
CA HIS A 98 -2.97 -7.12 1.31
C HIS A 98 -3.66 -8.30 2.00
N ILE A 99 -3.91 -8.17 3.30
CA ILE A 99 -4.66 -9.10 4.14
C ILE A 99 -6.02 -8.47 4.51
N PRO A 100 -7.11 -8.81 3.81
CA PRO A 100 -8.41 -8.12 3.94
C PRO A 100 -9.23 -8.59 5.16
N ASN A 101 -8.69 -8.44 6.37
CA ASN A 101 -9.32 -8.93 7.60
C ASN A 101 -10.31 -7.94 8.25
N GLY A 102 -10.27 -6.65 7.89
CA GLY A 102 -11.10 -5.58 8.48
C GLY A 102 -12.49 -5.36 7.84
N GLY A 103 -12.83 -6.08 6.77
CA GLY A 103 -14.07 -5.86 6.03
C GLY A 103 -15.35 -6.20 6.80
N SER A 104 -16.36 -5.33 6.69
CA SER A 104 -17.71 -5.62 7.21
C SER A 104 -18.36 -6.74 6.40
N ARG A 105 -18.87 -7.76 7.10
CA ARG A 105 -19.54 -8.92 6.48
C ARG A 105 -21.03 -8.82 6.74
N SER A 106 -21.82 -8.84 5.67
CA SER A 106 -23.29 -8.84 5.76
C SER A 106 -23.84 -10.14 6.35
N ASN A 107 -23.11 -11.25 6.20
CA ASN A 107 -23.52 -12.57 6.68
C ASN A 107 -22.79 -12.97 7.98
N LYS A 108 -23.56 -13.08 9.08
CA LYS A 108 -23.05 -13.49 10.41
C LYS A 108 -22.49 -14.92 10.42
N PHE A 109 -23.11 -15.86 9.71
CA PHE A 109 -22.67 -17.25 9.67
C PHE A 109 -21.32 -17.39 8.95
N GLU A 110 -21.16 -16.68 7.84
CA GLU A 110 -19.88 -16.60 7.14
C GLU A 110 -18.78 -15.99 8.02
N GLY A 111 -19.10 -14.92 8.75
CA GLY A 111 -18.20 -14.31 9.72
C GLY A 111 -17.73 -15.30 10.80
N TYR A 112 -18.65 -16.09 11.36
CA TYR A 112 -18.31 -17.15 12.32
C TYR A 112 -17.40 -18.22 11.71
N ARG A 113 -17.72 -18.71 10.50
CA ARG A 113 -16.91 -19.71 9.79
C ARG A 113 -15.49 -19.21 9.53
N LEU A 114 -15.34 -17.97 9.08
CA LEU A 114 -14.03 -17.36 8.81
C LEU A 114 -13.21 -17.15 10.08
N LYS A 115 -13.84 -16.75 11.19
CA LYS A 115 -13.16 -16.68 12.49
C LYS A 115 -12.64 -18.06 12.92
N ARG A 116 -13.41 -19.13 12.71
CA ARG A 116 -12.96 -20.50 12.95
C ARG A 116 -11.84 -20.97 12.03
N GLN A 117 -11.69 -20.34 10.86
CA GLN A 117 -10.57 -20.56 9.93
C GLN A 117 -9.34 -19.70 10.26
N GLY A 118 -9.39 -18.88 11.31
CA GLY A 118 -8.25 -18.09 11.77
C GLY A 118 -8.29 -16.61 11.38
N VAL A 119 -9.39 -16.11 10.78
CA VAL A 119 -9.54 -14.66 10.62
C VAL A 119 -9.57 -14.00 12.00
N ARG A 120 -8.63 -13.08 12.20
CA ARG A 120 -8.52 -12.26 13.42
C ARG A 120 -8.82 -10.80 13.08
N ALA A 121 -9.60 -10.16 13.93
CA ALA A 121 -9.84 -8.72 13.83
C ALA A 121 -8.58 -7.93 14.25
N GLY A 122 -8.33 -6.81 13.57
CA GLY A 122 -7.18 -5.95 13.86
C GLY A 122 -5.85 -6.41 13.26
N VAL A 123 -5.84 -7.49 12.46
CA VAL A 123 -4.65 -7.82 11.66
C VAL A 123 -4.38 -6.70 10.67
N SER A 124 -3.13 -6.24 10.62
CA SER A 124 -2.69 -5.16 9.74
C SER A 124 -2.91 -5.45 8.26
N ASP A 125 -3.14 -4.39 7.49
CA ASP A 125 -3.57 -4.48 6.10
C ASP A 125 -2.50 -5.02 5.16
N LEU A 126 -1.23 -4.67 5.34
CA LEU A 126 -0.15 -5.01 4.40
C LEU A 126 0.95 -5.83 5.07
N LEU A 127 1.40 -6.86 4.37
CA LEU A 127 2.58 -7.66 4.72
C LEU A 127 3.59 -7.64 3.56
N LEU A 128 4.84 -7.30 3.89
CA LEU A 128 6.01 -7.51 3.04
C LEU A 128 6.95 -8.53 3.72
N PRO A 129 6.93 -9.81 3.31
CA PRO A 129 7.73 -10.88 3.91
C PRO A 129 9.17 -10.88 3.36
N VAL A 130 9.87 -9.74 3.48
CA VAL A 130 11.24 -9.56 2.99
C VAL A 130 12.13 -9.17 4.16
N ALA A 131 13.04 -10.04 4.58
CA ALA A 131 13.85 -9.81 5.76
C ALA A 131 14.94 -8.74 5.53
N ARG A 132 14.89 -7.65 6.29
CA ARG A 132 15.81 -6.51 6.20
C ARG A 132 16.17 -5.93 7.57
N GLY A 133 17.39 -5.46 7.74
CA GLY A 133 17.84 -4.69 8.91
C GLY A 133 17.68 -5.40 10.26
N GLY A 134 17.76 -6.74 10.28
CA GLY A 134 17.53 -7.56 11.46
C GLY A 134 16.07 -8.01 11.64
N TYR A 135 15.13 -7.41 10.92
CA TYR A 135 13.73 -7.84 10.92
C TYR A 135 13.49 -8.99 9.94
N ILE A 136 12.49 -9.83 10.24
CA ILE A 136 12.09 -10.98 9.40
C ILE A 136 11.04 -10.63 8.33
N GLY A 137 10.49 -9.42 8.40
CA GLY A 137 9.56 -8.86 7.44
C GLY A 137 9.00 -7.52 7.94
N LEU A 138 8.08 -6.94 7.19
CA LEU A 138 7.42 -5.68 7.51
C LEU A 138 5.89 -5.82 7.47
N TRP A 139 5.23 -5.40 8.53
CA TRP A 139 3.79 -5.17 8.61
C TRP A 139 3.49 -3.67 8.57
N ILE A 140 2.47 -3.28 7.81
CA ILE A 140 1.92 -1.93 7.82
C ILE A 140 0.42 -2.01 8.07
N GLU A 141 -0.04 -1.41 9.17
CA GLU A 141 -1.43 -0.98 9.35
C GLU A 141 -1.61 0.33 8.58
N PHE A 142 -2.45 0.34 7.56
CA PHE A 142 -2.60 1.51 6.69
C PHE A 142 -3.85 2.30 7.08
N LYS A 143 -3.75 3.62 7.12
CA LYS A 143 -4.87 4.51 7.35
C LYS A 143 -4.84 5.62 6.31
N ALA A 144 -6.00 6.07 5.85
CA ALA A 144 -6.05 7.21 4.93
C ALA A 144 -5.37 8.45 5.55
N ALA A 145 -4.89 9.37 4.70
CA ALA A 145 -4.39 10.66 5.16
C ALA A 145 -5.50 11.52 5.80
N ALA A 146 -5.11 12.52 6.60
CA ALA A 146 -6.03 13.55 7.07
C ALA A 146 -6.63 14.31 5.86
N PRO A 147 -7.93 14.70 5.89
CA PRO A 147 -8.89 14.60 6.99
C PRO A 147 -9.70 13.29 7.00
N ASN A 148 -9.37 12.35 6.13
CA ASN A 148 -10.16 11.13 5.90
C ASN A 148 -9.75 9.97 6.81
N ASN A 149 -8.64 10.12 7.54
CA ASN A 149 -8.14 9.12 8.48
C ASN A 149 -9.21 8.62 9.46
N ALA A 150 -9.18 7.32 9.70
CA ALA A 150 -9.88 6.68 10.80
C ALA A 150 -8.95 6.57 12.01
N ALA A 151 -9.53 6.49 13.22
CA ALA A 151 -8.75 6.18 14.41
C ALA A 151 -8.26 4.73 14.35
N VAL A 152 -7.03 4.49 14.81
CA VAL A 152 -6.50 3.14 14.99
C VAL A 152 -7.18 2.51 16.20
N THR A 153 -7.80 1.35 15.99
CA THR A 153 -8.46 0.56 17.04
C THR A 153 -7.43 -0.09 17.96
N GLU A 154 -7.85 -0.45 19.18
CA GLU A 154 -6.95 -1.09 20.13
C GLU A 154 -6.44 -2.45 19.63
N SER A 155 -7.30 -3.24 18.97
CA SER A 155 -6.89 -4.52 18.36
C SER A 155 -5.86 -4.38 17.24
N GLN A 156 -5.83 -3.24 16.53
CA GLN A 156 -4.81 -2.96 15.51
C GLN A 156 -3.46 -2.64 16.15
N LYS A 157 -3.45 -1.87 17.24
CA LYS A 157 -2.23 -1.62 18.01
C LYS A 157 -1.67 -2.90 18.61
N GLU A 158 -2.53 -3.71 19.24
CA GLU A 158 -2.14 -5.01 19.80
C GLU A 158 -1.49 -5.91 18.74
N TRP A 159 -2.03 -5.93 17.51
CA TRP A 159 -1.43 -6.70 16.43
C TRP A 159 -0.03 -6.19 16.04
N VAL A 160 0.14 -4.87 15.94
CA VAL A 160 1.45 -4.25 15.65
C VAL A 160 2.47 -4.64 16.72
N ASP A 161 2.09 -4.53 18.00
CA ASP A 161 2.98 -4.88 19.13
C ASP A 161 3.35 -6.37 19.10
N LEU A 162 2.36 -7.27 18.93
CA LEU A 162 2.60 -8.70 18.83
C LEU A 162 3.54 -9.05 17.68
N MET A 163 3.40 -8.43 16.51
CA MET A 163 4.29 -8.69 15.38
C MET A 163 5.71 -8.16 15.63
N ALA A 164 5.83 -7.01 16.29
CA ALA A 164 7.13 -6.48 16.70
C ALA A 164 7.87 -7.44 17.65
N GLU A 165 7.17 -8.02 18.63
CA GLU A 165 7.71 -9.03 19.54
C GLU A 165 8.21 -10.30 18.82
N GLN A 166 7.60 -10.66 17.68
CA GLN A 166 8.04 -11.79 16.85
C GLN A 166 9.20 -11.44 15.90
N GLY A 167 9.77 -10.24 15.99
CA GLY A 167 10.91 -9.81 15.17
C GLY A 167 10.54 -9.22 13.80
N TYR A 168 9.26 -8.91 13.55
CA TYR A 168 8.88 -8.09 12.41
C TYR A 168 9.14 -6.61 12.70
N LYS A 169 9.39 -5.82 11.67
CA LYS A 169 9.08 -4.38 11.76
C LYS A 169 7.56 -4.27 11.59
N ALA A 170 6.87 -3.62 12.50
CA ALA A 170 5.43 -3.40 12.40
C ALA A 170 5.12 -1.95 12.73
N VAL A 171 4.40 -1.27 11.85
CA VAL A 171 4.11 0.17 12.00
C VAL A 171 2.70 0.50 11.52
N ILE A 172 2.19 1.63 12.00
CA ILE A 172 0.99 2.27 11.48
C ILE A 172 1.45 3.41 10.56
N CYS A 173 0.84 3.54 9.38
CA CYS A 173 1.14 4.63 8.45
C CYS A 173 -0.13 5.40 8.07
N LEU A 174 -0.03 6.73 7.96
CA LEU A 174 -1.10 7.63 7.55
C LEU A 174 -0.84 8.13 6.11
N GLY A 175 -1.60 7.59 5.16
CA GLY A 175 -1.59 7.99 3.78
C GLY A 175 -0.38 7.50 2.98
N ILE A 176 -0.35 7.91 1.71
CA ILE A 176 0.59 7.42 0.70
C ILE A 176 2.03 7.76 1.06
N ASP A 177 2.30 9.02 1.40
CA ASP A 177 3.67 9.52 1.60
C ASP A 177 4.40 8.79 2.73
N GLU A 178 3.73 8.60 3.88
CA GLU A 178 4.32 7.91 5.03
C GLU A 178 4.54 6.43 4.73
N ALA A 179 3.56 5.74 4.16
CA ALA A 179 3.68 4.33 3.82
C ALA A 179 4.79 4.07 2.79
N MET A 180 4.89 4.91 1.76
CA MET A 180 5.97 4.82 0.78
C MET A 180 7.33 5.12 1.40
N SER A 181 7.44 6.13 2.26
CA SER A 181 8.69 6.39 2.99
C SER A 181 9.13 5.17 3.79
N VAL A 182 8.23 4.58 4.59
CA VAL A 182 8.52 3.38 5.38
C VAL A 182 8.97 2.22 4.52
N LEU A 183 8.29 1.97 3.40
CA LEU A 183 8.64 0.90 2.47
C LEU A 183 10.02 1.13 1.84
N ILE A 184 10.30 2.35 1.39
CA ILE A 184 11.59 2.71 0.77
C ILE A 184 12.71 2.60 1.79
N ASP A 185 12.54 3.14 2.99
CA ASP A 185 13.53 3.10 4.07
C ASP A 185 13.79 1.67 4.51
N TYR A 186 12.74 0.85 4.63
CA TYR A 186 12.87 -0.57 4.96
C TYR A 186 13.65 -1.34 3.88
N MET A 187 13.38 -1.05 2.61
CA MET A 187 14.11 -1.62 1.49
C MET A 187 15.54 -1.10 1.37
N ALA A 188 15.89 0.04 1.99
CA ALA A 188 17.26 0.54 2.06
C ALA A 188 18.13 -0.19 3.10
N LEU A 189 17.52 -0.90 4.05
CA LEU A 189 18.24 -1.67 5.06
C LEU A 189 18.94 -2.89 4.44
N SER A 190 20.06 -3.30 5.05
CA SER A 190 20.80 -4.49 4.60
C SER A 190 19.94 -5.77 4.68
N PRO A 191 20.15 -6.77 3.80
CA PRO A 191 19.46 -8.06 3.92
C PRO A 191 19.72 -8.72 5.27
N THR A 192 18.66 -9.14 5.97
CA THR A 192 18.79 -9.96 7.19
C THR A 192 19.23 -11.37 6.79
N ARG A 193 20.29 -11.89 7.40
CA ARG A 193 20.77 -13.26 7.19
C ARG A 193 20.52 -14.08 8.44
N ILE A 194 19.86 -15.24 8.29
CA ILE A 194 19.76 -16.23 9.36
C ILE A 194 21.06 -17.03 9.33
N THR A 195 21.91 -16.83 10.34
CA THR A 195 23.04 -17.70 10.61
C THR A 195 22.56 -18.81 11.54
N ALA A 196 22.77 -20.07 11.18
CA ALA A 196 22.67 -21.13 12.16
C ALA A 196 23.73 -20.85 13.24
N LEU A 197 23.36 -20.93 14.51
CA LEU A 197 24.36 -21.08 15.56
C LEU A 197 25.01 -22.44 15.31
N GLU A 198 26.24 -22.43 14.80
CA GLU A 198 27.10 -23.59 14.96
C GLU A 198 27.19 -23.81 16.47
N GLN A 199 26.62 -24.91 16.94
CA GLN A 199 26.72 -25.30 18.34
C GLN A 199 28.21 -25.37 18.63
N LEU A 200 28.70 -24.50 19.53
CA LEU A 200 29.99 -24.70 20.15
C LEU A 200 29.88 -26.02 20.91
N ASP A 201 30.59 -27.04 20.40
CA ASP A 201 30.69 -28.38 20.97
C ASP A 201 31.04 -28.37 22.47
#